data_AF-D3T2A5-F1
#
_entry.id   AF-D3T2A5-F1
#
_cell.length_a   1.000
_cell.length_b   1.000
_cell.length_c   1.000
_cell.angle_alpha   90.00
_cell.angle_beta   90.00
_cell.angle_gamma   90.00
#
_symmetry.space_group_name_H-M   'P 1'
#
loop_
_entity.id
_entity.type
_entity.pdbx_description
1 polymer ?
#
loop_
_entity_poly.entity_id
_entity_poly.type
_entity_poly.pdbx_seq_one_letter_code
_entity_poly.pdbx_strand_id
1 'polypeptide(L)'
;MMRKWKEVKRDLQAAGYRGFEFDSGETVIPELRGKWVVGKITPKDHFDGEDQSLWQQLTSLLGGSNVVACAGPADVPDPIRIIADRYDLNVVIVSVSSEYIRIALCEPPENSLPS
;
A
#
# COMPACT_ATOMS: atom_id res chain seq x y z
N MET A 1 16.78 -8.62 -0.55
CA MET A 1 17.98 -7.71 -0.60
C MET A 1 17.60 -6.40 -1.29
N MET A 2 18.21 -5.26 -0.90
CA MET A 2 17.85 -3.87 -1.31
C MET A 2 17.52 -3.63 -2.80
N ARG A 3 17.92 -4.50 -3.75
CA ARG A 3 17.52 -4.43 -5.16
C ARG A 3 16.00 -4.56 -5.33
N LYS A 4 15.36 -5.54 -4.67
CA LYS A 4 13.90 -5.75 -4.71
C LYS A 4 13.14 -4.44 -4.44
N TRP A 5 13.51 -3.75 -3.35
CA TRP A 5 12.86 -2.48 -2.97
C TRP A 5 13.11 -1.32 -3.94
N LYS A 6 14.28 -1.28 -4.58
CA LYS A 6 14.56 -0.29 -5.64
C LYS A 6 13.71 -0.56 -6.89
N GLU A 7 13.52 -1.83 -7.23
CA GLU A 7 12.70 -2.24 -8.38
C GLU A 7 11.21 -2.00 -8.13
N VAL A 8 10.70 -2.35 -6.94
CA VAL A 8 9.34 -2.02 -6.49
C VAL A 8 9.09 -0.51 -6.59
N LYS A 9 10.00 0.32 -6.05
CA LYS A 9 9.88 1.78 -6.13
C LYS A 9 9.88 2.27 -7.58
N ARG A 10 10.73 1.71 -8.45
CA ARG A 10 10.77 2.07 -9.87
C ARG A 10 9.47 1.72 -10.59
N ASP A 11 8.91 0.54 -10.33
CA ASP A 11 7.66 0.10 -10.95
C ASP A 11 6.48 0.94 -10.46
N LEU A 12 6.44 1.30 -9.16
CA LEU A 12 5.47 2.25 -8.61
C LEU A 12 5.56 3.62 -9.29
N GLN A 13 6.77 4.15 -9.49
CA GLN A 13 6.98 5.40 -10.21
C GLN A 13 6.53 5.33 -11.67
N ALA A 14 6.79 4.21 -12.35
CA ALA A 14 6.36 3.98 -13.73
C ALA A 14 4.83 3.89 -13.84
N ALA A 15 4.15 3.37 -12.81
CA ALA A 15 2.70 3.35 -12.70
C ALA A 15 2.09 4.70 -12.23
N GLY A 16 2.91 5.75 -12.05
CA GLY A 16 2.45 7.09 -11.67
C GLY A 16 2.59 7.42 -10.18
N TYR A 17 2.88 6.44 -9.32
CA TYR A 17 2.97 6.63 -7.87
C TYR A 17 4.36 7.10 -7.43
N ARG A 18 4.64 8.38 -7.62
CA ARG A 18 5.98 8.96 -7.35
C ARG A 18 6.28 9.20 -5.87
N GLY A 19 5.25 9.27 -5.03
CA GLY A 19 5.36 9.57 -3.59
C GLY A 19 5.76 8.40 -2.70
N PHE A 20 6.18 7.26 -3.26
CA PHE A 20 6.58 6.09 -2.48
C PHE A 20 8.06 6.12 -2.09
N GLU A 21 8.32 5.84 -0.81
CA GLU A 21 9.62 5.86 -0.18
C GLU A 21 9.90 4.55 0.55
N PHE A 22 11.17 4.17 0.58
CA PHE A 22 11.61 3.00 1.33
C PHE A 22 11.73 3.38 2.81
N ASP A 23 11.20 2.52 3.67
CA ASP A 23 11.25 2.67 5.11
C ASP A 23 11.50 1.30 5.77
N SER A 24 11.99 1.31 7.00
CA SER A 24 12.37 0.10 7.72
C SER A 24 12.42 0.33 9.21
N GLY A 25 12.02 -0.68 9.98
CA GLY A 25 12.04 -0.63 11.43
C GLY A 25 10.98 -1.54 12.06
N GLU A 26 10.58 -1.16 13.27
CA GLU A 26 9.44 -1.74 13.95
C GLU A 26 8.33 -0.71 14.00
N THR A 27 7.12 -1.15 13.67
CA THR A 27 5.92 -0.30 13.77
C THR A 27 4.90 -0.97 14.68
N VAL A 28 3.89 -0.22 15.07
CA VAL A 28 2.70 -0.76 15.77
C VAL A 28 1.89 -1.72 14.88
N ILE A 29 2.20 -1.78 13.59
CA ILE A 29 1.55 -2.67 12.63
C ILE A 29 2.41 -3.93 12.53
N PRO A 30 1.91 -5.10 12.99
CA PRO A 30 2.69 -6.32 13.02
C PRO A 30 3.15 -6.78 11.62
N GLU A 31 2.40 -6.41 10.59
CA GLU A 31 2.72 -6.70 9.17
C GLU A 31 3.87 -5.82 8.64
N LEU A 32 4.08 -4.62 9.19
CA LEU A 32 5.17 -3.72 8.82
C LEU A 32 6.34 -3.86 9.79
N ARG A 33 6.88 -5.08 9.92
CA ARG A 33 8.14 -5.32 10.61
C ARG A 33 9.23 -5.62 9.60
N GLY A 34 10.39 -4.99 9.77
CA GLY A 34 11.52 -5.16 8.86
C GLY A 34 11.58 -4.05 7.82
N LYS A 35 11.17 -4.32 6.58
CA LYS A 35 11.35 -3.42 5.43
C LYS A 35 10.07 -3.29 4.63
N TRP A 36 9.77 -2.07 4.19
CA TRP A 36 8.61 -1.80 3.37
C TRP A 36 8.81 -0.57 2.48
N VAL A 37 7.92 -0.39 1.51
CA VAL A 37 7.83 0.83 0.70
C VAL A 37 6.49 1.46 1.00
N VAL A 38 6.50 2.68 1.55
CA VAL A 38 5.29 3.42 1.95
C VAL A 38 5.13 4.67 1.11
N GLY A 39 3.90 4.96 0.71
CA GLY A 39 3.57 6.15 -0.07
C GLY A 39 2.18 6.65 0.24
N LYS A 40 1.93 7.89 -0.15
CA LYS A 40 0.60 8.48 -0.15
C LYS A 40 0.06 8.44 -1.57
N ILE A 41 -1.20 8.04 -1.67
CA ILE A 41 -1.99 8.07 -2.89
C ILE A 41 -3.02 9.16 -2.70
N THR A 42 -3.05 10.12 -3.61
CA THR A 42 -4.08 11.16 -3.63
C THR A 42 -5.07 10.86 -4.75
N PRO A 43 -6.32 11.34 -4.66
CA PRO A 43 -7.31 11.15 -5.71
C PRO A 43 -6.91 11.78 -7.05
N LYS A 44 -5.87 12.64 -7.05
CA LYS A 44 -5.32 13.27 -8.26
C LYS A 44 -4.23 12.44 -8.96
N ASP A 45 -3.63 11.44 -8.29
CA ASP A 45 -2.43 10.75 -8.79
C ASP A 45 -2.73 9.75 -9.91
N HIS A 46 -3.87 9.07 -9.89
CA HIS A 46 -4.40 8.24 -11.00
C HIS A 46 -5.68 7.59 -10.51
N PHE A 47 -6.83 8.14 -10.88
CA PHE A 47 -8.10 7.49 -10.63
C PHE A 47 -8.87 7.47 -11.94
N ASP A 48 -8.66 6.41 -12.74
CA ASP A 48 -9.67 6.01 -13.72
C ASP A 48 -10.90 5.50 -12.95
N GLY A 49 -12.08 5.43 -13.58
CA GLY A 49 -13.37 5.42 -12.87
C GLY A 49 -13.56 4.36 -11.76
N GLU A 50 -12.88 3.22 -11.84
CA GLU A 50 -12.90 2.13 -10.85
C GLU A 50 -12.19 2.52 -9.54
N ASP A 51 -11.01 3.13 -9.64
CA ASP A 51 -10.28 3.61 -8.48
C ASP A 51 -11.12 4.66 -7.73
N GLN A 52 -11.92 5.51 -8.42
CA GLN A 52 -12.69 6.56 -7.74
C GLN A 52 -13.76 5.99 -6.83
N SER A 53 -14.34 4.85 -7.22
CA SER A 53 -15.29 4.13 -6.39
C SER A 53 -14.60 3.55 -5.14
N LEU A 54 -13.39 3.02 -5.29
CA LEU A 54 -12.55 2.57 -4.16
C LEU A 54 -12.21 3.72 -3.21
N TRP A 55 -11.85 4.89 -3.74
CA TRP A 55 -11.60 6.09 -2.92
C TRP A 55 -12.81 6.50 -2.09
N GLN A 56 -13.98 6.59 -2.73
CA GLN A 56 -15.23 6.95 -2.08
C GLN A 56 -15.63 5.88 -1.05
N GLN A 57 -15.42 4.60 -1.36
CA GLN A 57 -15.70 3.51 -0.42
C GLN A 57 -14.80 3.58 0.81
N LEU A 58 -13.48 3.74 0.63
CA LEU A 58 -12.53 3.83 1.74
C LEU A 58 -12.73 5.10 2.57
N THR A 59 -12.96 6.24 1.93
CA THR A 59 -13.27 7.49 2.65
C THR A 59 -14.63 7.46 3.32
N SER A 60 -15.64 6.77 2.78
CA SER A 60 -16.93 6.59 3.46
C SER A 60 -16.81 5.65 4.66
N LEU A 61 -16.03 4.56 4.52
CA LEU A 61 -15.84 3.55 5.56
C LEU A 61 -14.93 4.04 6.70
N LEU A 62 -13.91 4.84 6.37
CA LEU A 62 -12.82 5.21 7.28
C LEU A 62 -12.65 6.73 7.49
N GLY A 63 -13.40 7.58 6.79
CA GLY A 63 -13.24 9.05 6.74
C GLY A 63 -13.59 9.83 8.01
N GLY A 64 -13.60 9.18 9.16
CA GLY A 64 -13.64 9.82 10.49
C GLY A 64 -12.63 9.23 11.46
N SER A 65 -11.82 8.28 11.02
CA SER A 65 -10.99 7.44 11.85
C SER A 65 -9.55 7.48 11.35
N ASN A 66 -8.60 7.89 12.20
CA ASN A 66 -7.16 7.67 12.00
C ASN A 66 -6.80 6.17 12.15
N VAL A 67 -7.70 5.29 11.70
CA VAL A 67 -7.59 3.86 11.91
C VAL A 67 -6.62 3.30 10.90
N VAL A 68 -5.63 2.60 11.45
CA VAL A 68 -4.82 1.62 10.77
C VAL A 68 -5.76 0.52 10.29
N ALA A 69 -6.08 0.52 9.00
CA ALA A 69 -6.89 -0.52 8.40
C ALA A 69 -5.94 -1.56 7.80
N CYS A 70 -5.84 -2.74 8.43
CA CYS A 70 -5.39 -3.95 7.74
C CYS A 70 -6.46 -4.30 6.69
N ALA A 71 -6.54 -3.50 5.63
CA ALA A 71 -7.46 -3.70 4.52
C ALA A 71 -6.85 -4.75 3.59
N GLY A 72 -7.70 -5.61 3.04
CA GLY A 72 -7.26 -6.69 2.19
C GLY A 72 -6.77 -6.16 0.84
N PRO A 73 -6.16 -7.03 0.01
CA PRO A 73 -5.70 -6.65 -1.32
C PRO A 73 -6.82 -6.19 -2.26
N ALA A 74 -8.11 -6.32 -1.90
CA ALA A 74 -9.23 -5.81 -2.69
C ALA A 74 -9.44 -4.29 -2.53
N ASP A 75 -8.87 -3.69 -1.49
CA ASP A 75 -9.08 -2.30 -1.10
C ASP A 75 -7.96 -1.37 -1.63
N VAL A 76 -7.25 -1.78 -2.68
CA VAL A 76 -6.10 -1.05 -3.23
C VAL A 76 -6.16 -0.95 -4.75
N PRO A 77 -5.63 0.14 -5.34
CA PRO A 77 -5.54 0.28 -6.80
C PRO A 77 -4.90 -0.92 -7.48
N ASP A 78 -5.48 -1.38 -8.59
CA ASP A 78 -4.99 -2.55 -9.33
C ASP A 78 -3.52 -2.48 -9.71
N PRO A 79 -2.95 -1.35 -10.15
CA PRO A 79 -1.52 -1.27 -10.44
C PRO A 79 -0.65 -1.59 -9.22
N ILE A 80 -1.07 -1.18 -8.02
CA ILE A 80 -0.35 -1.47 -6.77
C ILE A 80 -0.49 -2.94 -6.41
N ARG A 81 -1.69 -3.53 -6.58
CA ARG A 81 -1.92 -4.96 -6.37
C ARG A 81 -1.06 -5.81 -7.29
N ILE A 82 -1.01 -5.47 -8.58
CA ILE A 82 -0.20 -6.17 -9.59
C ILE A 82 1.29 -6.09 -9.26
N ILE A 83 1.77 -4.91 -8.81
CA ILE A 83 3.16 -4.76 -8.37
C ILE A 83 3.41 -5.61 -7.11
N ALA A 84 2.53 -5.54 -6.11
CA ALA A 84 2.69 -6.31 -4.89
C ALA A 84 2.73 -7.82 -5.14
N ASP A 85 1.81 -8.34 -5.96
CA ASP A 85 1.77 -9.73 -6.40
C ASP A 85 3.04 -10.16 -7.14
N ARG A 86 3.50 -9.35 -8.12
CA ARG A 86 4.74 -9.60 -8.87
C ARG A 86 5.95 -9.79 -7.97
N TYR A 87 6.02 -9.06 -6.86
CA TYR A 87 7.13 -9.08 -5.94
C TYR A 87 6.88 -9.94 -4.69
N ASP A 88 5.76 -10.68 -4.61
CA ASP A 88 5.36 -11.44 -3.43
C ASP A 88 5.40 -10.55 -2.17
N LEU A 89 4.58 -9.50 -2.19
CA LEU A 89 4.47 -8.49 -1.13
C LEU A 89 3.03 -8.39 -0.65
N ASN A 90 2.88 -8.18 0.65
CA ASN A 90 1.62 -7.76 1.24
C ASN A 90 1.40 -6.26 1.05
N VAL A 91 0.14 -5.86 0.96
CA VAL A 91 -0.27 -4.47 0.87
C VAL A 91 -1.06 -4.11 2.12
N VAL A 92 -0.66 -3.03 2.78
CA VAL A 92 -1.24 -2.60 4.06
C VAL A 92 -1.65 -1.14 3.95
N ILE A 93 -2.90 -0.82 4.31
CA ILE A 93 -3.37 0.55 4.40
C ILE A 93 -3.00 1.12 5.79
N VAL A 94 -1.96 1.94 5.81
CA VAL A 94 -1.43 2.53 7.04
C VAL A 94 -2.39 3.58 7.61
N SER A 95 -3.05 4.35 6.75
CA SER A 95 -3.97 5.41 7.15
C SER A 95 -4.85 5.82 5.97
N VAL A 96 -6.10 6.18 6.26
CA VAL A 96 -7.01 6.80 5.29
C VAL A 96 -7.40 8.18 5.80
N SER A 97 -7.46 9.14 4.89
CA SER A 97 -8.01 10.47 5.11
C SER A 97 -8.83 10.89 3.90
N SER A 98 -9.57 11.98 4.02
CA SER A 98 -10.32 12.58 2.91
C SER A 98 -9.43 13.05 1.75
N GLU A 99 -8.13 13.23 1.99
CA GLU A 99 -7.18 13.82 1.01
C GLU A 99 -6.14 12.83 0.48
N TYR A 100 -5.74 11.84 1.29
CA TYR A 100 -4.75 10.83 0.94
C TYR A 100 -5.08 9.47 1.59
N ILE A 101 -4.73 8.38 0.90
CA ILE A 101 -4.59 7.04 1.48
C ILE A 101 -3.11 6.75 1.56
N ARG A 102 -2.63 6.34 2.75
CA ARG A 102 -1.25 5.94 2.97
C ARG A 102 -1.14 4.43 2.91
N ILE A 103 -0.32 3.92 2.01
CA ILE A 103 -0.20 2.50 1.71
C ILE A 103 1.25 2.08 1.86
N ALA A 104 1.46 0.91 2.45
CA ALA A 104 2.76 0.26 2.57
C ALA A 104 2.75 -1.11 1.87
N LEU A 105 3.80 -1.39 1.11
CA LEU A 105 4.08 -2.71 0.55
C LEU A 105 5.20 -3.34 1.38
N CYS A 106 4.93 -4.48 2.02
CA CYS A 106 5.85 -5.15 2.93
C CYS A 106 6.01 -6.62 2.57
N GLU A 107 7.08 -7.25 3.06
CA GLU A 107 7.23 -8.69 2.93
C GLU A 107 6.14 -9.38 3.77
N PRO A 108 5.53 -10.47 3.29
CA PRO A 108 4.62 -11.25 4.11
C PRO A 108 5.36 -11.75 5.37
N PRO A 109 4.67 -11.85 6.52
CA PRO A 109 5.32 -12.38 7.71
C PRO A 109 5.82 -13.80 7.46
N GLU A 110 6.98 -14.14 8.01
CA GLU A 110 7.70 -15.42 7.83
C GLU A 110 6.86 -16.67 8.21
N ASN A 111 5.67 -16.46 8.79
CA ASN A 111 4.73 -17.47 9.24
C ASN A 111 3.53 -17.72 8.30
N SER A 112 3.51 -17.17 7.09
CA SER A 112 2.38 -17.30 6.15
C SER A 112 2.43 -18.51 5.21
N LEU A 113 3.33 -19.49 5.42
CA LEU A 113 3.30 -20.77 4.69
C LEU A 113 2.48 -21.80 5.48
N PRO A 114 1.46 -22.45 4.90
CA PRO A 114 0.96 -23.70 5.47
C PRO A 114 2.08 -24.74 5.42
N SER A 115 2.34 -25.37 6.56
CA SER A 115 3.24 -26.51 6.70
C SER A 115 2.79 -27.71 5.86
#